data_AF-A0A367PNB8-F1
#
_entry.id   AF-A0A367PNB8-F1
#
_cell.length_a   1.000
_cell.length_b   1.000
_cell.length_c   1.000
_cell.angle_alpha   90.00
_cell.angle_beta   90.00
_cell.angle_gamma   90.00
#
_symmetry.space_group_name_H-M   'P 1'
#
loop_
_entity.id
_entity.type
_entity.pdbx_description
1 polymer ?
#
loop_
_entity_poly.entity_id
_entity_poly.type
_entity_poly.pdbx_seq_one_letter_code
_entity_poly.pdbx_strand_id
1 'polypeptide(L)'
;MNATENTPPVRLLTPAELAVCIKVFRDARQWTQEQLAVIAGLNVRTVQRVEQGWPADADTCRALASAFDFLDIDALNKPFAIPPEDELKAAQEQFDLEHVAFAAIALTTGKQLAELAQTSTMDMSQLAFEMGREADKRFAALMEYFRNYRDCQDAYTEAQKREAADTMQANIDVLKTLGVSLRYAERKVLLKGSSDPDRPMPANVLYVIGFPLGKEPKLFATPTSVDIRL
;
A
#
# COMPACT_ATOMS: atom_id res chain seq x y z
N MET A 1 22.42 -8.60 -21.12
CA MET A 1 23.06 -7.34 -20.68
C MET A 1 23.15 -7.40 -19.18
N ASN A 2 24.36 -7.34 -18.63
CA ASN A 2 24.63 -7.62 -17.22
C ASN A 2 23.91 -6.61 -16.33
N ALA A 3 23.02 -7.10 -15.47
CA ALA A 3 22.59 -6.38 -14.29
C ALA A 3 23.84 -6.18 -13.42
N THR A 4 24.45 -5.01 -13.49
CA THR A 4 25.38 -4.58 -12.46
C THR A 4 24.62 -4.64 -11.14
N GLU A 5 25.04 -5.53 -10.26
CA GLU A 5 24.68 -5.53 -8.85
C GLU A 5 25.16 -4.20 -8.25
N ASN A 6 24.40 -3.13 -8.46
CA ASN A 6 24.58 -1.85 -7.76
C ASN A 6 24.18 -2.11 -6.31
N THR A 7 25.10 -2.68 -5.55
CA THR A 7 24.98 -2.78 -4.09
C THR A 7 24.94 -1.34 -3.57
N PRO A 8 23.88 -0.93 -2.84
CA PRO A 8 23.75 0.43 -2.36
C PRO A 8 24.98 0.80 -1.54
N PRO A 9 25.49 2.04 -1.65
CA PRO A 9 26.66 2.46 -0.89
C PRO A 9 26.38 2.31 0.61
N VAL A 10 27.28 1.59 1.31
CA VAL A 10 27.20 1.39 2.74
C VAL A 10 27.77 2.60 3.48
N ARG A 11 26.97 3.26 4.31
CA ARG A 11 27.40 4.42 5.10
C ARG A 11 26.73 4.48 6.46
N LEU A 12 27.34 5.21 7.40
CA LEU A 12 26.70 5.51 8.68
C LEU A 12 25.48 6.41 8.48
N LEU A 13 24.55 6.33 9.42
CA LEU A 13 23.47 7.30 9.53
C LEU A 13 24.07 8.68 9.80
N THR A 14 23.57 9.67 9.08
CA THR A 14 23.80 11.07 9.45
C THR A 14 23.10 11.36 10.78
N PRO A 15 23.52 12.39 11.54
CA PRO A 15 22.84 12.78 12.77
C PRO A 15 21.34 13.04 12.59
N ALA A 16 20.93 13.60 11.45
CA ALA A 16 19.53 13.83 11.13
C ALA A 16 18.75 12.52 10.90
N GLU A 17 19.33 11.55 10.19
CA GLU A 17 18.70 10.25 9.99
C GLU A 17 18.63 9.45 11.29
N LEU A 18 19.68 9.52 12.12
CA LEU A 18 19.68 8.94 13.46
C LEU A 18 18.54 9.55 14.29
N ALA A 19 18.38 10.87 14.29
CA ALA A 19 17.31 11.56 15.00
C ALA A 19 15.91 11.04 14.61
N VAL A 20 15.65 10.91 13.31
CA VAL A 20 14.39 10.37 12.79
C VAL A 20 14.22 8.92 13.24
N CYS A 21 15.26 8.10 13.14
CA CYS A 21 15.25 6.71 13.59
C CYS A 21 14.87 6.61 15.08
N ILE A 22 15.57 7.30 15.97
CA ILE A 22 15.29 7.29 17.41
C ILE A 22 13.85 7.71 17.71
N LYS A 23 13.39 8.79 17.07
CA LYS A 23 12.03 9.29 17.25
C LYS A 23 10.98 8.28 16.81
N VAL A 24 11.17 7.61 15.66
CA VAL A 24 10.26 6.57 15.16
C VAL A 24 10.20 5.38 16.13
N PHE A 25 11.34 4.90 16.62
CA PHE A 25 11.37 3.79 17.59
C PHE A 25 10.70 4.16 18.92
N ARG A 26 10.89 5.41 19.37
CA ARG A 26 10.27 5.95 20.58
C ARG A 26 8.75 6.08 20.41
N ASP A 27 8.29 6.66 19.31
CA ASP A 27 6.87 6.87 19.02
C ASP A 27 6.14 5.52 18.82
N ALA A 28 6.78 4.55 18.15
CA ALA A 28 6.24 3.20 18.00
C ALA A 28 5.98 2.49 19.35
N ARG A 29 6.78 2.82 20.37
CA ARG A 29 6.64 2.31 21.75
C ARG A 29 5.81 3.22 22.65
N GLN A 30 5.28 4.33 22.12
CA GLN A 30 4.51 5.33 22.86
C GLN A 30 5.28 5.91 24.05
N TRP A 31 6.60 6.05 23.91
CA TRP A 31 7.46 6.60 24.96
C TRP A 31 7.62 8.12 24.83
N THR A 32 7.64 8.80 25.97
CA THR A 32 8.13 10.18 26.10
C THR A 32 9.66 10.20 26.04
N GLN A 33 10.25 11.37 25.78
CA GLN A 33 11.72 11.52 25.76
C GLN A 33 12.32 11.21 27.14
N GLU A 34 11.61 11.57 28.21
CA GLU A 34 11.97 11.27 29.59
C GLU A 34 11.98 9.76 29.85
N GLN A 35 10.96 9.04 29.39
CA GLN A 35 10.90 7.58 29.52
C GLN A 35 12.05 6.90 28.78
N LEU A 36 12.32 7.30 27.53
CA LEU A 36 13.45 6.78 26.77
C LEU A 36 14.78 7.05 27.49
N ALA A 37 14.97 8.25 28.04
CA ALA A 37 16.17 8.60 28.78
C ALA A 37 16.38 7.69 30.00
N VAL A 38 15.32 7.42 30.77
CA VAL A 38 15.38 6.51 31.92
C VAL A 38 15.73 5.08 31.49
N ILE A 39 15.07 4.56 30.45
CA ILE A 39 15.30 3.18 29.97
C ILE A 39 16.71 3.02 29.40
N ALA A 40 17.19 4.02 28.65
CA ALA A 40 18.53 4.02 28.07
C ALA A 40 19.63 4.34 29.09
N GLY A 41 19.30 4.75 30.32
CA GLY A 41 20.29 5.21 31.29
C GLY A 41 21.00 6.50 30.87
N LEU A 42 20.33 7.35 30.08
CA LEU A 42 20.86 8.60 29.54
C LEU A 42 20.24 9.82 30.24
N ASN A 43 20.88 10.97 30.08
CA ASN A 43 20.25 12.25 30.45
C ASN A 43 19.17 12.60 29.41
N VAL A 44 18.02 13.13 29.86
CA VAL A 44 16.94 13.58 28.95
C VAL A 44 17.43 14.61 27.93
N ARG A 45 18.39 15.48 28.30
CA ARG A 45 19.01 16.43 27.36
C ARG A 45 19.82 15.74 26.26
N THR A 46 20.41 14.58 26.55
CA THR A 46 21.10 13.78 25.55
C THR A 46 20.09 13.26 24.53
N VAL A 47 19.00 12.66 24.99
CA VAL A 47 17.91 12.18 24.11
C VAL A 47 17.34 13.31 23.26
N GLN A 48 17.04 14.46 23.86
CA GLN A 48 16.55 15.65 23.16
C GLN A 48 17.52 16.13 22.07
N ARG A 49 18.82 16.18 22.37
CA ARG A 49 19.85 16.59 21.39
C ARG A 49 19.93 15.60 20.23
N VAL A 50 19.90 14.30 20.51
CA VAL A 50 19.91 13.26 19.48
C VAL A 50 18.68 13.41 18.58
N GLU A 51 17.47 13.55 19.15
CA GLU A 51 16.24 13.76 18.37
C GLU A 51 16.17 15.11 17.64
N GLN A 52 17.04 16.07 17.99
CA GLN A 52 17.23 17.32 17.26
C GLN A 52 18.29 17.23 16.15
N GLY A 53 18.89 16.06 15.92
CA GLY A 53 19.89 15.86 14.86
C GLY A 53 21.31 16.27 15.26
N TRP A 54 21.62 16.36 16.55
CA TRP A 54 22.99 16.57 17.00
C TRP A 54 23.76 15.25 16.96
N PRO A 55 25.08 15.27 16.67
CA PRO A 55 25.91 14.07 16.74
C PRO A 55 25.85 13.41 18.12
N ALA A 56 25.74 12.08 18.12
CA ALA A 56 25.86 11.23 19.29
C ALA A 56 27.20 10.48 19.27
N ASP A 57 27.76 10.20 20.43
CA ASP A 57 28.90 9.29 20.56
C ASP A 57 28.44 7.81 20.50
N ALA A 58 29.42 6.92 20.33
CA ALA A 58 29.15 5.49 20.17
C ALA A 58 28.45 4.87 21.38
N ASP A 59 28.75 5.34 22.59
CA ASP A 59 28.16 4.82 23.83
C ASP A 59 26.71 5.26 23.99
N THR A 60 26.39 6.50 23.63
CA THR A 60 25.01 6.98 23.52
C THR A 60 24.22 6.14 22.50
N CYS A 61 24.81 5.86 21.34
CA CYS A 61 24.19 4.99 20.33
C CYS A 61 23.96 3.56 20.85
N ARG A 62 24.91 2.97 21.58
CA ARG A 62 24.73 1.63 22.19
C ARG A 62 23.66 1.62 23.26
N ALA A 63 23.60 2.65 24.10
CA ALA A 63 22.58 2.79 25.13
C ALA A 63 21.18 2.87 24.51
N LEU A 64 21.02 3.63 23.42
CA LEU A 64 19.78 3.72 22.67
C LEU A 64 19.43 2.40 21.96
N ALA A 65 20.39 1.73 21.32
CA ALA A 65 20.18 0.43 20.67
C ALA A 65 19.71 -0.64 21.69
N SER A 66 20.35 -0.67 22.86
CA SER A 66 19.97 -1.53 23.98
C SER A 66 18.56 -1.21 24.50
N ALA A 67 18.22 0.07 24.68
CA ALA A 67 16.89 0.49 25.13
C ALA A 67 15.76 0.09 24.16
N PHE A 68 16.08 -0.06 22.87
CA PHE A 68 15.14 -0.54 21.86
C PHE A 68 15.22 -2.04 21.59
N ASP A 69 15.95 -2.80 22.43
CA ASP A 69 16.11 -4.25 22.34
C ASP A 69 16.72 -4.72 21.00
N PHE A 70 17.65 -3.94 20.44
CA PHE A 70 18.37 -4.37 19.24
C PHE A 70 19.26 -5.57 19.60
N LEU A 71 19.24 -6.60 18.75
CA LEU A 71 20.08 -7.80 18.93
C LEU A 71 21.58 -7.47 18.92
N ASP A 72 21.95 -6.42 18.18
CA ASP A 72 23.30 -5.93 18.05
C ASP A 72 23.39 -4.52 18.65
N ILE A 73 24.13 -4.39 19.75
CA ILE A 73 24.29 -3.12 20.47
C ILE A 73 24.99 -2.05 19.63
N ASP A 74 25.79 -2.46 18.63
CA ASP A 74 26.49 -1.55 17.73
C ASP A 74 25.70 -1.25 16.45
N ALA A 75 24.45 -1.71 16.33
CA ALA A 75 23.66 -1.55 15.11
C ALA A 75 23.55 -0.09 14.63
N LEU A 76 23.39 0.87 15.55
CA LEU A 76 23.32 2.30 15.22
C LEU A 76 24.68 2.92 14.86
N ASN A 77 25.77 2.20 15.09
CA ASN A 77 27.14 2.60 14.76
C ASN A 77 27.70 1.86 13.54
N LYS A 78 26.88 1.05 12.86
CA LYS A 78 27.30 0.26 11.68
C LYS A 78 26.82 0.91 10.38
N PRO A 79 27.56 0.71 9.27
CA PRO A 79 27.12 1.16 7.97
C PRO A 79 25.81 0.47 7.54
N PHE A 80 24.88 1.26 7.03
CA PHE A 80 23.63 0.80 6.43
C PHE A 80 23.73 0.92 4.90
N ALA A 81 23.14 -0.03 4.18
CA ALA A 81 22.96 0.07 2.74
C ALA A 81 21.80 1.05 2.47
N ILE A 82 22.14 2.33 2.30
CA ILE A 82 21.16 3.40 2.06
C ILE A 82 21.42 3.93 0.65
N PRO A 83 20.48 3.74 -0.30
CA PRO A 83 20.60 4.32 -1.62
C PRO A 83 20.76 5.85 -1.52
N PRO A 84 21.68 6.46 -2.29
CA PRO A 84 21.84 7.89 -2.31
C PRO A 84 20.57 8.57 -2.84
N GLU A 85 20.38 9.84 -2.48
CA GLU A 85 19.17 10.59 -2.82
C GLU A 85 18.92 10.64 -4.34
N ASP A 86 19.98 10.75 -5.14
CA ASP A 86 19.88 10.77 -6.60
C ASP A 86 19.43 9.42 -7.17
N GLU A 87 19.83 8.30 -6.58
CA GLU A 87 19.34 6.97 -6.97
C GLU A 87 17.87 6.78 -6.57
N LEU A 88 17.47 7.27 -5.39
CA LEU A 88 16.06 7.24 -4.96
C LEU A 88 15.18 8.08 -5.90
N LYS A 89 15.65 9.27 -6.29
CA LYS A 89 14.97 10.12 -7.28
C LYS A 89 14.89 9.45 -8.64
N ALA A 90 16.00 8.91 -9.15
CA ALA A 90 16.01 8.19 -10.43
C ALA A 90 15.07 6.97 -10.41
N ALA A 91 15.03 6.22 -9.31
CA ALA A 91 14.11 5.11 -9.14
C ALA A 91 12.64 5.57 -9.11
N GLN A 92 12.35 6.69 -8.44
CA GLN A 92 11.01 7.28 -8.43
C GLN A 92 10.60 7.78 -9.82
N GLU A 93 11.49 8.47 -10.53
CA GLU A 93 11.26 8.93 -11.90
C GLU A 93 11.03 7.76 -12.85
N GLN A 94 11.84 6.71 -12.75
CA GLN A 94 11.63 5.49 -13.52
C GLN A 94 10.28 4.84 -13.19
N PHE A 95 9.92 4.75 -11.92
CA PHE A 95 8.62 4.23 -11.50
C PHE A 95 7.48 5.07 -12.09
N ASP A 96 7.58 6.40 -12.06
CA ASP A 96 6.58 7.33 -12.59
C ASP A 96 6.49 7.30 -14.13
N LEU A 97 7.57 6.95 -14.82
CA LEU A 97 7.56 6.70 -16.27
C LEU A 97 6.89 5.37 -16.61
N GLU A 98 7.10 4.34 -15.79
CA GLU A 98 6.59 2.99 -16.03
C GLU A 98 5.17 2.78 -15.52
N HIS A 99 4.70 3.61 -14.57
CA HIS A 99 3.41 3.46 -13.91
C HIS A 99 2.53 4.70 -14.05
N VAL A 100 1.23 4.48 -14.16
CA VAL A 100 0.22 5.54 -14.06
C VAL A 100 -0.39 5.48 -12.67
N ALA A 101 -0.31 6.60 -11.94
CA ALA A 101 -0.97 6.77 -10.66
C ALA A 101 -2.37 7.39 -10.82
N PHE A 102 -3.33 6.92 -10.03
CA PHE A 102 -4.69 7.45 -10.00
C PHE A 102 -5.32 7.31 -8.62
N ALA A 103 -6.36 8.11 -8.37
CA ALA A 103 -7.02 8.16 -7.07
C ALA A 103 -7.63 6.79 -6.70
N ALA A 104 -7.34 6.33 -5.49
CA ALA A 104 -8.00 5.17 -4.87
C ALA A 104 -9.28 5.63 -4.16
N ILE A 105 -10.41 5.54 -4.86
CA ILE A 105 -11.70 6.05 -4.40
C ILE A 105 -12.32 5.05 -3.41
N ALA A 106 -12.96 5.53 -2.36
CA ALA A 106 -13.64 4.67 -1.40
C ALA A 106 -14.86 3.98 -2.05
N LEU A 107 -14.89 2.65 -1.99
CA LEU A 107 -16.07 1.85 -2.37
C LEU A 107 -16.85 1.51 -1.10
N THR A 108 -17.85 2.33 -0.78
CA THR A 108 -18.58 2.23 0.49
C THR A 108 -20.00 1.74 0.33
N THR A 109 -20.54 1.78 -0.90
CA THR A 109 -21.93 1.42 -1.16
C THR A 109 -22.10 0.39 -2.26
N GLY A 110 -23.10 -0.48 -2.11
CA GLY A 110 -23.48 -1.44 -3.14
C GLY A 110 -24.02 -0.75 -4.40
N LYS A 111 -24.64 0.43 -4.26
CA LYS A 111 -25.06 1.27 -5.39
C LYS A 111 -23.88 1.70 -6.26
N GLN A 112 -22.78 2.18 -5.65
CA GLN A 112 -21.57 2.51 -6.39
C GLN A 112 -21.05 1.28 -7.16
N LEU A 113 -21.01 0.12 -6.52
CA LEU A 113 -20.53 -1.10 -7.17
C LEU A 113 -21.43 -1.53 -8.35
N ALA A 114 -22.76 -1.41 -8.19
CA ALA A 114 -23.72 -1.68 -9.26
C ALA A 114 -23.64 -0.68 -10.42
N GLU A 115 -23.29 0.58 -10.17
CA GLU A 115 -23.02 1.58 -11.21
C GLU A 115 -21.72 1.27 -11.96
N LEU A 116 -20.67 0.84 -11.25
CA LEU A 116 -19.39 0.44 -11.86
C LEU A 116 -19.53 -0.83 -12.73
N ALA A 117 -20.50 -1.70 -12.42
CA ALA A 117 -20.84 -2.84 -13.28
C ALA A 117 -21.37 -2.38 -14.65
N GLN A 118 -22.01 -1.22 -14.76
CA GLN A 118 -22.56 -0.71 -16.03
C GLN A 118 -21.48 -0.15 -16.96
N THR A 119 -20.39 0.36 -16.38
CA THR A 119 -19.35 1.07 -17.13
C THR A 119 -18.11 0.23 -17.37
N SER A 120 -17.81 -0.74 -16.50
CA SER A 120 -16.63 -1.59 -16.61
C SER A 120 -16.83 -2.73 -17.60
N THR A 121 -15.79 -3.00 -18.38
CA THR A 121 -15.74 -4.14 -19.32
C THR A 121 -15.09 -5.36 -18.64
N MET A 122 -14.22 -5.10 -17.67
CA MET A 122 -13.51 -6.11 -16.90
C MET A 122 -13.09 -5.55 -15.55
N ASP A 123 -12.64 -6.42 -14.67
CA ASP A 123 -12.15 -6.04 -13.35
C ASP A 123 -10.85 -6.75 -12.97
N MET A 124 -10.01 -6.03 -12.21
CA MET A 124 -8.83 -6.53 -11.51
C MET A 124 -9.09 -6.39 -10.02
N SER A 125 -9.41 -7.51 -9.38
CA SER A 125 -9.97 -7.50 -8.02
C SER A 125 -9.24 -8.46 -7.11
N GLN A 126 -8.75 -7.97 -5.98
CA GLN A 126 -8.00 -8.76 -4.99
C GLN A 126 -8.02 -8.11 -3.61
N LEU A 127 -7.73 -8.89 -2.57
CA LEU A 127 -7.32 -8.36 -1.28
C LEU A 127 -5.81 -8.11 -1.31
N ALA A 128 -5.37 -6.91 -0.93
CA ALA A 128 -3.95 -6.52 -0.95
C ALA A 128 -3.14 -7.10 0.23
N PHE A 129 -3.69 -8.07 0.95
CA PHE A 129 -3.15 -8.60 2.20
C PHE A 129 -3.81 -9.92 2.59
N GLU A 130 -3.14 -10.70 3.43
CA GLU A 130 -3.69 -11.93 4.02
C GLU A 130 -4.44 -11.60 5.31
N MET A 131 -5.78 -11.72 5.32
CA MET A 131 -6.61 -11.46 6.52
C MET A 131 -7.29 -12.71 7.10
N GLY A 132 -7.12 -13.86 6.46
CA GLY A 132 -7.70 -15.13 6.86
C GLY A 132 -8.90 -15.55 6.01
N ARG A 133 -9.16 -16.87 6.01
CA ARG A 133 -10.04 -17.56 5.05
C ARG A 133 -11.46 -16.99 4.92
N GLU A 134 -12.00 -16.33 5.95
CA GLU A 134 -13.36 -15.81 5.93
C GLU A 134 -13.50 -14.52 5.12
N ALA A 135 -12.55 -13.60 5.27
CA ALA A 135 -12.53 -12.37 4.47
C ALA A 135 -12.31 -12.68 2.98
N ASP A 136 -11.42 -13.63 2.67
CA ASP A 136 -11.17 -14.10 1.31
C ASP A 136 -12.43 -14.66 0.66
N LYS A 137 -13.14 -15.54 1.37
CA LYS A 137 -14.41 -16.11 0.90
C LYS A 137 -15.46 -15.03 0.67
N ARG A 138 -15.60 -14.09 1.60
CA ARG A 138 -16.62 -13.03 1.48
C ARG A 138 -16.31 -12.08 0.33
N PHE A 139 -15.04 -11.73 0.14
CA PHE A 139 -14.61 -10.91 -0.99
C PHE A 139 -14.82 -11.63 -2.32
N ALA A 140 -14.46 -12.91 -2.41
CA ALA A 140 -14.71 -13.73 -3.59
C ALA A 140 -16.20 -13.80 -3.93
N ALA A 141 -17.06 -14.03 -2.94
CA ALA A 141 -18.52 -14.06 -3.14
C ALA A 141 -19.08 -12.72 -3.64
N LEU A 142 -18.59 -11.59 -3.11
CA LEU A 142 -18.95 -10.26 -3.60
C LEU A 142 -18.55 -10.08 -5.07
N MET A 143 -17.30 -10.39 -5.40
CA MET A 143 -16.79 -10.19 -6.76
C MET A 143 -17.42 -11.15 -7.77
N GLU A 144 -17.73 -12.38 -7.37
CA GLU A 144 -18.50 -13.33 -8.18
C GLU A 144 -19.89 -12.79 -8.47
N TYR A 145 -20.62 -12.33 -7.45
CA TYR A 145 -21.93 -11.71 -7.62
C TYR A 145 -21.88 -10.49 -8.53
N PHE A 146 -20.88 -9.62 -8.33
CA PHE A 146 -20.65 -8.44 -9.16
C PHE A 146 -20.42 -8.79 -10.63
N ARG A 147 -19.56 -9.78 -10.92
CA ARG A 147 -19.27 -10.20 -12.30
C ARG A 147 -20.51 -10.80 -12.96
N ASN A 148 -21.22 -11.68 -12.25
CA ASN A 148 -22.48 -12.24 -12.75
C ASN A 148 -23.50 -11.14 -13.05
N TYR A 149 -23.63 -10.14 -12.18
CA TYR A 149 -24.50 -8.99 -12.41
C TYR A 149 -24.06 -8.17 -13.63
N ARG A 150 -22.77 -7.83 -13.75
CA ARG A 150 -22.22 -7.10 -14.91
C ARG A 150 -22.59 -7.78 -16.23
N ASP A 151 -22.50 -9.11 -16.27
CA ASP A 151 -22.69 -9.90 -17.48
C ASP A 151 -24.17 -10.01 -17.94
N CYS A 152 -25.15 -9.70 -17.08
CA CYS A 152 -26.57 -9.85 -17.40
C CYS A 152 -27.50 -8.71 -16.95
N GLN A 153 -26.95 -7.59 -16.46
CA GLN A 153 -27.72 -6.44 -15.95
C GLN A 153 -28.70 -5.81 -16.95
N ASP A 154 -28.47 -6.00 -18.24
CA ASP A 154 -29.33 -5.55 -19.34
C ASP A 154 -30.67 -6.27 -19.38
N ALA A 155 -30.75 -7.47 -18.82
CA ALA A 155 -31.99 -8.22 -18.63
C ALA A 155 -32.75 -7.84 -17.34
N TYR A 156 -32.17 -7.00 -16.47
CA TYR A 156 -32.75 -6.66 -15.17
C TYR A 156 -33.72 -5.49 -15.28
N THR A 157 -34.85 -5.61 -14.59
CA THR A 157 -35.72 -4.46 -14.31
C THR A 157 -35.08 -3.50 -13.32
N GLU A 158 -35.53 -2.25 -13.28
CA GLU A 158 -35.02 -1.25 -12.32
C GLU A 158 -35.22 -1.66 -10.85
N ALA A 159 -36.25 -2.46 -10.53
CA ALA A 159 -36.43 -3.01 -9.20
C ALA A 159 -35.34 -4.04 -8.87
N GLN A 160 -35.05 -4.96 -9.79
CA GLN A 160 -34.01 -5.97 -9.62
C GLN A 160 -32.61 -5.36 -9.55
N LYS A 161 -32.34 -4.26 -10.26
CA LYS A 161 -31.07 -3.52 -10.13
C LYS A 161 -30.88 -2.94 -8.73
N ARG A 162 -31.96 -2.48 -8.08
CA ARG A 162 -31.91 -2.02 -6.68
C ARG A 162 -31.63 -3.19 -5.73
N GLU A 163 -32.31 -4.31 -5.91
CA GLU A 163 -32.07 -5.53 -5.11
C GLU A 163 -30.63 -6.05 -5.27
N ALA A 164 -30.05 -5.94 -6.46
CA ALA A 164 -28.65 -6.27 -6.70
C ALA A 164 -27.71 -5.33 -5.94
N ALA A 165 -27.98 -4.03 -5.96
CA ALA A 165 -27.23 -3.05 -5.17
C ALA A 165 -27.33 -3.33 -3.66
N ASP A 166 -28.50 -3.72 -3.16
CA ASP A 166 -28.70 -4.08 -1.74
C ASP A 166 -27.92 -5.35 -1.37
N THR A 167 -27.88 -6.34 -2.27
CA THR A 167 -27.09 -7.56 -2.10
C THR A 167 -25.59 -7.26 -2.05
N MET A 168 -25.11 -6.37 -2.92
CA MET A 168 -23.72 -5.90 -2.89
C MET A 168 -23.43 -5.12 -1.59
N GLN A 169 -24.35 -4.29 -1.12
CA GLN A 169 -24.21 -3.56 0.14
C GLN A 169 -24.03 -4.51 1.32
N ALA A 170 -24.88 -5.54 1.44
CA ALA A 170 -24.78 -6.52 2.51
C ALA A 170 -23.43 -7.28 2.51
N ASN A 171 -22.80 -7.45 1.35
CA ASN A 171 -21.46 -8.01 1.26
C ASN A 171 -20.38 -7.04 1.73
N ILE A 172 -20.45 -5.77 1.28
CA ILE A 172 -19.54 -4.70 1.71
C ILE A 172 -19.61 -4.49 3.23
N ASP A 173 -20.80 -4.51 3.81
CA ASP A 173 -20.98 -4.33 5.25
C ASP A 173 -20.34 -5.48 6.05
N VAL A 174 -20.51 -6.73 5.61
CA VAL A 174 -19.84 -7.87 6.26
C VAL A 174 -18.32 -7.75 6.14
N LEU A 175 -17.79 -7.40 4.96
CA LEU A 175 -16.36 -7.15 4.78
C LEU A 175 -15.84 -6.08 5.75
N LYS A 176 -16.62 -5.01 5.97
CA LYS A 176 -16.31 -3.98 6.95
C LYS A 176 -16.27 -4.51 8.38
N THR A 177 -17.21 -5.37 8.77
CA THR A 177 -17.19 -6.02 10.10
C THR A 177 -15.99 -6.94 10.30
N LEU A 178 -15.47 -7.51 9.21
CA LEU A 178 -14.24 -8.31 9.21
C LEU A 178 -12.97 -7.45 9.22
N GLY A 179 -13.08 -6.11 9.17
CA GLY A 179 -11.93 -5.22 9.12
C GLY A 179 -11.38 -4.98 7.71
N VAL A 180 -12.14 -5.29 6.65
CA VAL A 180 -11.82 -4.91 5.27
C VAL A 180 -12.46 -3.57 4.92
N SER A 181 -11.71 -2.72 4.26
CA SER A 181 -12.23 -1.59 3.50
C SER A 181 -11.96 -1.81 2.01
N LEU A 182 -12.85 -1.33 1.14
CA LEU A 182 -12.69 -1.45 -0.30
C LEU A 182 -12.33 -0.10 -0.93
N ARG A 183 -11.41 -0.14 -1.88
CA ARG A 183 -11.03 0.98 -2.75
C ARG A 183 -11.19 0.58 -4.20
N TYR A 184 -11.56 1.54 -5.04
CA TYR A 184 -11.69 1.31 -6.47
C TYR A 184 -11.06 2.42 -7.32
N ALA A 185 -10.79 2.10 -8.57
CA ALA A 185 -10.47 3.05 -9.62
C ALA A 185 -10.85 2.48 -10.99
N GLU A 186 -11.13 3.35 -11.96
CA GLU A 186 -11.40 2.98 -13.34
C GLU A 186 -10.27 3.45 -14.26
N ARG A 187 -9.90 2.62 -15.23
CA ARG A 187 -8.90 2.97 -16.24
C ARG A 187 -9.36 2.51 -17.62
N LYS A 188 -9.45 3.46 -18.55
CA LYS A 188 -9.62 3.15 -19.97
C LYS A 188 -8.29 2.71 -20.56
N VAL A 189 -8.26 1.52 -21.14
CA VAL A 189 -7.07 0.92 -21.78
C VAL A 189 -7.41 0.41 -23.17
N LEU A 190 -6.38 0.21 -23.99
CA LEU A 190 -6.47 -0.49 -25.26
C LEU A 190 -5.87 -1.87 -25.09
N LEU A 191 -6.70 -2.91 -25.14
CA LEU A 191 -6.28 -4.30 -25.02
C LEU A 191 -5.83 -4.81 -26.39
N LYS A 192 -4.63 -5.39 -26.45
CA LYS A 192 -4.20 -6.15 -27.62
C LYS A 192 -4.63 -7.60 -27.45
N GLY A 193 -5.51 -8.07 -28.33
CA GLY A 193 -5.94 -9.48 -28.31
C GLY A 193 -4.80 -10.41 -28.69
N SER A 194 -4.77 -11.61 -28.10
CA SER A 194 -3.81 -12.67 -28.45
C SER A 194 -3.99 -13.19 -29.89
N SER A 195 -5.18 -13.03 -30.47
CA SER A 195 -5.54 -13.48 -31.82
C SER A 195 -5.33 -12.45 -32.93
N ASP A 196 -5.35 -11.15 -32.63
CA ASP A 196 -5.20 -10.06 -33.61
C ASP A 196 -4.52 -8.83 -32.96
N PRO A 197 -3.17 -8.79 -32.95
CA PRO A 197 -2.41 -7.72 -32.30
C PRO A 197 -2.60 -6.34 -32.93
N ASP A 198 -3.03 -6.29 -34.20
CA ASP A 198 -3.16 -5.07 -34.99
C ASP A 198 -4.53 -4.38 -34.77
N ARG A 199 -5.45 -5.04 -34.04
CA ARG A 199 -6.77 -4.50 -33.74
C ARG A 199 -7.03 -4.37 -32.23
N PRO A 200 -6.50 -3.31 -31.58
CA PRO A 200 -6.72 -3.10 -30.17
C PRO A 200 -8.20 -2.81 -29.86
N MET A 201 -8.70 -3.38 -28.76
CA MET A 201 -10.08 -3.18 -28.30
C MET A 201 -10.09 -2.24 -27.07
N PRO A 202 -10.93 -1.18 -27.07
CA PRO A 202 -11.08 -0.34 -25.89
C PRO A 202 -11.76 -1.11 -24.77
N ALA A 203 -11.20 -1.04 -23.56
CA ALA A 203 -11.77 -1.63 -22.37
C ALA A 203 -11.72 -0.62 -21.20
N ASN A 204 -12.77 -0.64 -20.38
CA ASN A 204 -12.74 0.05 -19.09
C ASN A 204 -12.43 -0.97 -17.99
N VAL A 205 -11.24 -0.89 -17.41
CA VAL A 205 -10.77 -1.78 -16.35
C VAL A 205 -11.14 -1.17 -15.01
N LEU A 206 -11.92 -1.91 -14.23
CA LEU A 206 -12.23 -1.58 -12.85
C LEU A 206 -11.24 -2.28 -11.90
N TYR A 207 -10.52 -1.52 -11.09
CA TYR A 207 -9.74 -2.07 -9.99
C TYR A 207 -10.61 -2.07 -8.74
N VAL A 208 -10.83 -3.22 -8.08
CA VAL A 208 -11.51 -3.31 -6.78
C VAL A 208 -10.58 -3.99 -5.79
N ILE A 209 -9.94 -3.21 -4.93
CA ILE A 209 -8.91 -3.71 -4.03
C ILE A 209 -9.35 -3.56 -2.57
N GLY A 210 -9.26 -4.65 -1.80
CA GLY A 210 -9.50 -4.62 -0.37
C GLY A 210 -8.23 -4.37 0.45
N PHE A 211 -8.35 -3.55 1.49
CA PHE A 211 -7.28 -3.18 2.42
C PHE A 211 -7.71 -3.38 3.88
N PRO A 212 -6.77 -3.52 4.82
CA PRO A 212 -7.10 -3.43 6.24
C PRO A 212 -7.76 -2.08 6.52
N LEU A 213 -8.86 -2.09 7.27
CA LEU A 213 -9.60 -0.89 7.63
C LEU A 213 -8.67 0.14 8.31
N GLY A 214 -8.66 1.37 7.80
CA GLY A 214 -7.79 2.45 8.27
C GLY A 214 -6.37 2.45 7.70
N LYS A 215 -6.01 1.48 6.85
CA LYS A 215 -4.71 1.41 6.15
C LYS A 215 -4.85 1.60 4.64
N GLU A 216 -5.89 2.30 4.21
CA GLU A 216 -6.18 2.45 2.79
C GLU A 216 -5.22 3.44 2.11
N PRO A 217 -4.70 3.12 0.92
CA PRO A 217 -3.90 4.07 0.16
C PRO A 217 -4.79 5.17 -0.43
N LYS A 218 -4.17 6.31 -0.76
CA LYS A 218 -4.81 7.40 -1.51
C LYS A 218 -4.71 7.23 -3.02
N LEU A 219 -3.72 6.47 -3.48
CA LEU A 219 -3.40 6.27 -4.89
C LEU A 219 -3.22 4.79 -5.18
N PHE A 220 -3.68 4.38 -6.36
CA PHE A 220 -3.23 3.16 -7.02
C PHE A 220 -2.17 3.53 -8.06
N ALA A 221 -1.22 2.63 -8.27
CA ALA A 221 -0.25 2.72 -9.35
C ALA A 221 -0.32 1.41 -10.15
N THR A 222 -0.46 1.53 -11.47
CA THR A 222 -0.48 0.37 -12.38
C THR A 222 0.47 0.58 -13.54
N PRO A 223 1.07 -0.47 -14.09
CA PRO A 223 1.93 -0.35 -15.26
C PRO A 223 1.25 0.39 -16.42
N THR A 224 2.01 1.24 -17.11
CA THR A 224 1.56 2.01 -18.29
C THR A 224 1.09 1.09 -19.40
N SER A 225 1.83 0.02 -19.68
CA SER A 225 1.39 -1.10 -20.52
C SER A 225 0.81 -2.21 -19.66
N VAL A 226 -0.47 -2.51 -19.82
CA VAL A 226 -1.06 -3.72 -19.26
C VAL A 226 -1.03 -4.79 -20.35
N ASP A 227 0.02 -5.62 -20.37
CA ASP A 227 0.01 -6.86 -21.17
C ASP A 227 -0.95 -7.84 -20.51
N ILE A 228 -2.26 -7.64 -20.74
CA ILE A 228 -3.27 -8.63 -20.37
C ILE A 228 -3.15 -9.76 -21.40
N ARG A 229 -2.31 -10.76 -21.10
CA ARG A 229 -2.37 -12.04 -21.80
C ARG A 229 -3.69 -12.71 -21.40
N LEU A 230 -4.70 -12.54 -22.26
CA LEU A 230 -5.94 -13.31 -22.26
C LEU A 230 -5.65 -14.75 -22.67
#